data_AF-A0A9X5C8K7-F1
#
_entry.id   AF-A0A9X5C8K7-F1
#
_cell.length_a   1.000
_cell.length_b   1.000
_cell.length_c   1.000
_cell.angle_alpha   90.00
_cell.angle_beta   90.00
_cell.angle_gamma   90.00
#
_symmetry.space_group_name_H-M   'P 1'
#
loop_
_entity.id
_entity.type
_entity.pdbx_description
1 polymer ?
#
loop_
_entity_poly.entity_id
_entity_poly.type
_entity_poly.pdbx_seq_one_letter_code
_entity_poly.pdbx_strand_id
1 'polypeptide(L)'
;MKNIKFLISAIIIALGFIIIGELHHLYLDNFMNGITFTTLYLQSNISEKDMKEDILKSAEDNNIIFFVLQSDVKSTFKKEFYIYESKEKIQKYLNTEQ
;
A
#
# COMPACT_ATOMS: atom_id res chain seq x y z
N MET A 1 -31.53 -35.53 -0.58
CA MET A 1 -30.53 -35.33 0.51
C MET A 1 -29.10 -35.13 0.01
N LYS A 2 -28.59 -35.98 -0.91
CA LYS A 2 -27.20 -35.87 -1.42
C LYS A 2 -26.93 -34.54 -2.15
N ASN A 3 -27.86 -34.11 -3.01
CA ASN A 3 -27.74 -32.85 -3.76
C ASN A 3 -27.81 -31.60 -2.87
N ILE A 4 -28.63 -31.64 -1.81
CA ILE A 4 -28.72 -30.54 -0.84
C ILE A 4 -27.41 -30.41 -0.06
N LYS A 5 -26.81 -31.54 0.37
CA LYS A 5 -25.49 -31.54 1.01
C LYS A 5 -24.40 -30.98 0.08
N PHE A 6 -24.46 -31.33 -1.20
CA PHE A 6 -23.53 -30.81 -2.20
C PHE A 6 -23.69 -29.29 -2.40
N LEU A 7 -24.93 -28.81 -2.50
CA LEU A 7 -25.23 -27.38 -2.61
C LEU A 7 -24.73 -26.58 -1.40
N ILE A 8 -24.99 -27.08 -0.18
CA ILE A 8 -24.50 -26.45 1.06
C ILE A 8 -22.97 -26.40 1.07
N SER A 9 -22.31 -27.49 0.67
CA SER A 9 -20.84 -27.53 0.62
C SER A 9 -20.26 -26.52 -0.38
N ALA A 10 -20.89 -26.39 -1.55
CA ALA A 10 -20.47 -25.41 -2.56
C ALA A 10 -20.63 -23.96 -2.06
N ILE A 11 -21.72 -23.66 -1.33
CA ILE A 11 -21.95 -22.33 -0.74
C ILE A 11 -20.88 -22.01 0.32
N ILE A 12 -20.54 -22.97 1.18
CA ILE A 12 -19.51 -22.77 2.22
C ILE A 12 -18.15 -22.46 1.57
N ILE A 13 -17.78 -23.19 0.52
CA ILE A 13 -16.53 -22.96 -0.22
C ILE A 13 -16.54 -21.56 -0.86
N ALA A 14 -17.64 -21.17 -1.50
CA ALA A 14 -17.78 -19.85 -2.12
C ALA A 14 -17.66 -18.72 -1.09
N LEU A 15 -18.28 -18.87 0.09
CA LEU A 15 -18.15 -17.93 1.19
C LEU A 15 -16.71 -17.81 1.68
N GLY A 16 -15.97 -18.93 1.75
CA GLY A 16 -14.55 -18.93 2.09
C GLY A 16 -13.73 -18.05 1.14
N PHE A 17 -13.94 -18.19 -0.17
CA PHE A 17 -13.25 -17.35 -1.16
C PHE A 17 -13.63 -15.86 -1.05
N ILE A 18 -14.90 -15.55 -0.82
CA ILE A 18 -15.36 -14.16 -0.64
C ILE A 18 -14.70 -13.54 0.60
N ILE A 19 -14.68 -14.26 1.72
CA ILE A 19 -14.09 -13.77 2.97
C ILE A 19 -12.60 -13.50 2.80
N ILE A 20 -11.86 -14.41 2.15
CA ILE A 20 -10.42 -14.23 1.89
C ILE A 20 -10.18 -12.99 1.01
N GLY A 21 -10.98 -12.81 -0.05
CA GLY A 21 -10.88 -11.65 -0.92
C GLY A 21 -11.16 -10.32 -0.19
N GLU A 22 -12.22 -10.26 0.60
CA GLU A 22 -12.56 -9.09 1.41
C GLU A 22 -11.51 -8.78 2.47
N LEU A 23 -10.97 -9.80 3.15
CA LEU A 23 -9.89 -9.62 4.12
C LEU A 23 -8.65 -8.99 3.46
N HIS A 24 -8.29 -9.46 2.26
CA HIS A 24 -7.15 -8.89 1.53
C HIS A 24 -7.40 -7.45 1.07
N HIS A 25 -8.61 -7.14 0.61
CA HIS A 25 -8.99 -5.77 0.30
C HIS A 25 -8.94 -4.86 1.53
N LEU A 26 -9.49 -5.32 2.66
CA LEU A 26 -9.46 -4.59 3.92
C LEU A 26 -8.03 -4.35 4.41
N TYR A 27 -7.11 -5.30 4.22
CA TYR A 27 -5.69 -5.10 4.48
C TYR A 27 -5.11 -3.99 3.60
N LEU A 28 -5.31 -4.07 2.28
CA LEU A 28 -4.81 -3.08 1.33
C LEU A 28 -5.42 -1.68 1.54
N ASP A 29 -6.65 -1.58 2.01
CA ASP A 29 -7.26 -0.29 2.32
C ASP A 29 -6.67 0.33 3.59
N ASN A 30 -6.21 -0.50 4.53
CA ASN A 30 -5.70 -0.07 5.83
C ASN A 30 -4.17 -0.12 5.96
N PHE A 31 -3.42 -0.47 4.91
CA PHE A 31 -1.96 -0.65 4.99
C PHE A 31 -1.22 0.60 5.50
N MET A 32 -1.76 1.79 5.22
CA MET A 32 -1.19 3.06 5.67
C MET A 32 -1.50 3.41 7.13
N ASN A 33 -2.47 2.75 7.78
CA ASN A 33 -2.92 3.14 9.12
C ASN A 33 -1.85 2.95 10.21
N GLY A 34 -0.82 2.13 9.96
CA GLY A 34 0.32 1.93 10.86
C GLY A 34 1.56 2.75 10.51
N ILE A 35 1.53 3.52 9.42
CA ILE A 35 2.70 4.21 8.88
C ILE A 35 2.52 5.72 9.08
N THR A 36 3.47 6.36 9.76
CA THR A 36 3.50 7.83 9.82
C THR A 36 3.82 8.37 8.44
N PHE A 37 2.90 9.13 7.85
CA PHE A 37 3.10 9.76 6.55
C PHE A 37 2.89 11.27 6.64
N THR A 38 3.48 11.99 5.70
CA THR A 38 3.26 13.43 5.52
C THR A 38 3.20 13.74 4.04
N THR A 39 2.44 14.76 3.67
CA THR A 39 2.41 15.29 2.31
C THR A 39 3.32 16.51 2.24
N LEU A 40 4.21 16.53 1.26
CA LEU A 40 5.07 17.68 0.99
C LEU A 40 4.61 18.38 -0.29
N TYR A 41 4.54 19.70 -0.25
CA TYR A 41 4.16 20.55 -1.39
C TYR A 41 5.37 21.28 -1.92
N LEU A 42 5.46 21.40 -3.25
CA LEU A 42 6.48 22.22 -3.90
C LEU A 42 6.30 23.68 -3.51
N GLN A 43 7.34 24.28 -2.94
CA GLN A 43 7.33 25.70 -2.61
C GLN A 43 7.62 26.54 -3.85
N SER A 44 7.03 27.73 -3.97
CA SER A 44 7.12 28.57 -5.16
C SER A 44 8.52 29.12 -5.46
N ASN A 45 9.43 29.05 -4.50
CA ASN A 45 10.77 29.61 -4.54
C ASN A 45 11.88 28.56 -4.74
N ILE A 46 11.55 27.28 -4.85
CA ILE A 46 12.52 26.19 -5.06
C ILE A 46 12.13 25.34 -6.26
N SER A 47 13.10 24.76 -6.94
CA SER A 47 12.80 23.80 -8.01
C SER A 47 12.42 22.43 -7.42
N GLU A 48 11.73 21.61 -8.21
CA GLU A 48 11.40 20.23 -7.81
C GLU A 48 12.68 19.41 -7.54
N LYS A 49 13.76 19.67 -8.28
CA LYS A 49 15.04 19.01 -8.08
C LYS A 49 15.62 19.36 -6.72
N ASP A 50 15.66 20.66 -6.39
CA ASP A 50 16.23 21.13 -5.12
C ASP A 50 15.40 20.59 -3.93
N MET A 51 14.06 20.60 -4.04
CA MET A 51 13.19 20.01 -3.04
C MET A 51 13.48 18.52 -2.81
N LYS A 52 13.70 17.73 -3.87
CA LYS A 52 14.04 16.31 -3.76
C LYS A 52 15.39 16.11 -3.09
N GLU A 53 16.39 16.89 -3.46
CA GLU A 53 17.73 16.85 -2.83
C GLU A 53 17.65 17.20 -1.34
N ASP A 54 16.89 18.24 -0.97
CA ASP A 54 16.70 18.64 0.43
C ASP A 54 16.00 17.56 1.27
N ILE A 55 15.00 16.88 0.70
CA ILE A 55 14.32 15.75 1.36
C ILE A 55 15.30 14.59 1.58
N LEU A 56 16.06 14.21 0.55
CA LEU A 56 17.02 13.12 0.64
C LEU A 56 18.10 13.41 1.68
N LYS A 57 18.63 14.65 1.67
CA LYS A 57 19.64 15.10 2.62
C LYS A 57 19.10 15.13 4.05
N SER A 58 17.91 15.71 4.26
CA SER A 58 17.28 15.75 5.59
C SER A 58 17.02 14.34 6.13
N ALA A 59 16.61 13.41 5.27
CA ALA A 59 16.42 12.01 5.66
C ALA A 59 17.75 11.35 6.05
N GLU A 60 18.83 11.61 5.31
CA GLU A 60 20.17 11.13 5.64
C GLU A 60 20.66 11.69 6.99
N ASP A 61 20.59 13.02 7.16
CA ASP A 61 21.04 13.73 8.37
C ASP A 61 20.32 13.25 9.64
N ASN A 62 19.05 12.84 9.51
CA ASN A 62 18.22 12.36 10.62
C ASN A 62 18.13 10.83 10.70
N ASN A 63 18.87 10.08 9.87
CA ASN A 63 18.79 8.62 9.76
C ASN A 63 17.36 8.09 9.54
N ILE A 64 16.54 8.85 8.81
CA ILE A 64 15.17 8.49 8.46
C ILE A 64 15.18 7.68 7.17
N ILE A 65 14.37 6.62 7.16
CA ILE A 65 14.15 5.78 5.99
C ILE A 65 12.69 5.96 5.60
N PHE A 66 12.43 6.34 4.34
CA PHE A 66 11.09 6.66 3.86
C PHE A 66 10.82 6.10 2.46
N PHE A 67 9.55 5.89 2.12
CA PHE A 67 9.11 5.60 0.77
C PHE A 67 8.11 6.64 0.30
N VAL A 68 7.97 6.77 -1.02
CA VAL A 68 6.97 7.61 -1.66
C VAL A 68 5.93 6.70 -2.31
N LEU A 69 4.67 6.93 -1.98
CA LEU A 69 3.53 6.25 -2.60
C LEU A 69 2.89 7.18 -3.62
N GLN A 70 2.92 6.79 -4.89
CA GLN A 70 2.13 7.42 -5.94
C GLN A 70 0.96 6.52 -6.30
N SER A 71 -0.26 7.03 -6.18
CA SER A 71 -1.48 6.34 -6.56
C SER A 71 -1.97 6.86 -7.90
N ASP A 72 -2.25 5.96 -8.83
CA ASP A 72 -2.87 6.26 -10.12
C ASP A 72 -4.20 5.48 -10.26
N VAL A 73 -5.31 6.22 -10.37
CA VAL A 73 -6.65 5.63 -10.52
C VAL A 73 -6.92 5.48 -12.01
N LYS A 74 -6.71 4.27 -12.54
CA LYS A 74 -6.94 3.97 -13.95
C LYS A 74 -8.43 3.81 -14.29
N SER A 75 -9.23 3.29 -13.35
CA SER A 75 -10.68 3.16 -13.49
C SER A 75 -11.36 2.91 -12.14
N THR A 76 -12.69 2.84 -12.12
CA THR A 76 -13.50 2.45 -10.94
C THR A 76 -13.05 1.13 -10.30
N PHE A 77 -12.49 0.21 -11.09
CA PHE A 77 -12.08 -1.12 -10.64
C PHE A 77 -10.56 -1.32 -10.63
N LYS A 78 -9.77 -0.31 -10.99
CA LYS A 78 -8.32 -0.44 -11.11
C LYS A 78 -7.60 0.77 -10.52
N LYS A 79 -6.87 0.51 -9.45
CA LYS A 79 -5.95 1.44 -8.81
C LYS A 79 -4.55 0.84 -8.87
N GLU A 80 -3.60 1.61 -9.36
CA GLU A 80 -2.18 1.23 -9.40
C GLU A 80 -1.43 2.05 -8.34
N PHE A 81 -0.53 1.38 -7.62
CA PHE A 81 0.35 2.02 -6.66
C PHE A 81 1.80 1.84 -7.12
N TYR A 82 2.52 2.94 -7.19
CA TYR A 82 3.96 2.97 -7.44
C TYR A 82 4.64 3.35 -6.13
N ILE A 83 5.51 2.47 -5.64
CA ILE A 83 6.25 2.67 -4.40
C ILE A 83 7.72 2.92 -4.78
N TYR A 84 8.23 4.08 -4.36
CA TYR A 84 9.64 4.45 -4.53
C TYR A 84 10.33 4.44 -3.18
N GLU A 85 11.34 3.61 -3.04
CA GLU A 85 12.05 3.40 -1.77
C GLU A 85 13.31 4.26 -1.69
N SER A 86 13.56 4.90 -0.54
CA SER A 86 14.85 5.58 -0.32
C SER A 86 16.01 4.62 -0.05
N LYS A 87 15.74 3.44 0.55
CA LYS A 87 16.73 2.39 0.84
C LYS A 87 16.06 1.01 0.82
N GLU A 88 16.79 -0.02 0.41
CA GLU A 88 16.34 -1.43 0.33
C GLU A 88 15.77 -1.97 1.65
N LYS A 89 16.25 -1.45 2.80
CA LYS A 89 15.76 -1.83 4.15
C LYS A 89 14.25 -1.57 4.34
N ILE A 90 13.64 -0.74 3.49
CA ILE A 90 12.20 -0.45 3.50
C ILE A 90 11.36 -1.68 3.20
N GLN A 91 11.86 -2.60 2.38
CA GLN A 91 11.12 -3.82 2.04
C GLN A 91 10.69 -4.61 3.27
N LYS A 92 11.42 -4.55 4.38
CA LYS A 92 11.01 -5.20 5.64
C LYS A 92 9.70 -4.61 6.20
N TYR A 93 9.45 -3.33 5.98
CA TYR A 93 8.24 -2.63 6.44
C TYR A 93 7.10 -2.75 5.42
N LEU A 94 7.42 -2.88 4.13
CA LEU A 94 6.44 -3.11 3.06
C LEU A 94 6.00 -4.57 2.98
N ASN A 95 6.89 -5.52 3.28
CA ASN A 95 6.63 -6.96 3.30
C ASN A 95 6.19 -7.44 4.68
N THR A 96 5.53 -6.60 5.48
CA THR A 96 5.01 -7.03 6.78
C THR A 96 3.72 -7.86 6.61
N GLU A 97 3.82 -8.93 5.82
CA GLU A 97 2.99 -10.14 5.81
C GLU A 97 3.88 -11.32 5.36
N GLN A 98 4.40 -12.08 6.33
CA GLN A 98 4.50 -13.54 6.22
C GLN A 98 3.47 -14.15 7.17
#